data_AF-A0A956WN00-F1
#
_entry.id   AF-A0A956WN00-F1
#
_cell.length_a   1.000
_cell.length_b   1.000
_cell.length_c   1.000
_cell.angle_alpha   90.00
_cell.angle_beta   90.00
_cell.angle_gamma   90.00
#
_symmetry.space_group_name_H-M   'P 1'
#
loop_
_entity.id
_entity.type
_entity.pdbx_description
1 polymer ?
#
loop_
_entity_poly.entity_id
_entity_poly.type
_entity_poly.pdbx_seq_one_letter_code
_entity_poly.pdbx_strand_id
1 'polypeptide(L)'
;MPWGADNAVVRAAVAAHPLPPMPLAVLVYGRPFATPADSRGLTATELEGYIQAANALKVTLVPNTRSWVASESGHDIHQDQPELVIAAIQQVLAGVRSPDTWYDLASCCQD
;
A
#
# COMPACT_ATOMS: atom_id res chain seq x y z
N MET A 1 -17.35 12.26 3.87
CA MET A 1 -16.80 12.17 2.50
C MET A 1 -15.50 11.42 2.60
N PRO A 2 -15.44 10.12 2.28
CA PRO A 2 -14.15 9.46 2.20
C PRO A 2 -13.39 10.13 1.06
N TRP A 3 -12.19 10.62 1.35
CA TRP A 3 -11.27 11.13 0.33
C TRP A 3 -11.00 10.02 -0.68
N GLY A 4 -11.56 10.13 -1.88
CA GLY A 4 -11.22 9.31 -3.06
C GLY A 4 -11.53 7.81 -3.01
N ALA A 5 -11.67 7.20 -1.84
CA ALA A 5 -11.97 5.78 -1.69
C ALA A 5 -13.49 5.57 -1.68
N ASP A 6 -13.98 4.79 -2.65
CA ASP A 6 -15.35 4.27 -2.69
C ASP A 6 -16.46 5.24 -3.13
N ASN A 7 -16.25 5.89 -4.28
CA ASN A 7 -17.35 6.50 -5.03
C ASN A 7 -17.97 5.49 -6.01
N ALA A 8 -19.16 5.80 -6.52
CA ALA A 8 -19.91 4.91 -7.43
C ALA A 8 -19.13 4.55 -8.70
N VAL A 9 -18.26 5.44 -9.19
CA VAL A 9 -17.42 5.20 -10.38
C VAL A 9 -16.37 4.14 -10.08
N VAL A 10 -15.68 4.24 -8.94
CA VAL A 10 -14.66 3.26 -8.52
C VAL A 10 -15.31 1.89 -8.29
N ARG A 11 -16.47 1.83 -7.63
CA ARG A 11 -17.20 0.55 -7.45
C ARG A 11 -17.59 -0.10 -8.78
N ALA A 12 -18.13 0.69 -9.71
CA ALA A 12 -18.51 0.18 -11.02
C ALA A 12 -17.28 -0.30 -11.80
N ALA A 13 -16.15 0.42 -11.72
CA ALA A 13 -14.90 0.02 -12.35
C ALA A 13 -14.36 -1.30 -11.80
N VAL A 14 -14.32 -1.46 -10.47
CA VAL A 14 -13.88 -2.71 -9.81
C VAL A 14 -14.79 -3.89 -10.16
N ALA A 15 -16.11 -3.67 -10.20
CA ALA A 15 -17.07 -4.71 -10.56
C ALA A 15 -16.95 -5.14 -12.02
N ALA A 16 -16.69 -4.20 -12.93
CA ALA A 16 -16.55 -4.48 -14.35
C ALA A 16 -15.18 -5.09 -14.70
N HIS A 17 -14.12 -4.63 -14.06
CA HIS A 17 -12.73 -5.00 -14.35
C HIS A 17 -11.93 -5.12 -13.05
N PRO A 18 -12.05 -6.24 -12.32
CA PRO A 18 -11.22 -6.47 -11.15
C PRO A 18 -9.74 -6.55 -11.55
N LEU A 19 -8.84 -6.20 -10.62
CA LEU A 19 -7.41 -6.36 -10.85
C LEU A 19 -7.08 -7.85 -11.09
N PRO A 20 -6.30 -8.18 -12.13
CA PRO A 20 -5.85 -9.55 -12.33
C PRO A 20 -4.87 -9.96 -11.21
N PRO A 21 -4.68 -11.26 -10.95
CA PRO A 21 -3.65 -11.74 -10.03
C PRO A 21 -2.28 -11.17 -10.41
N MET A 22 -1.62 -10.50 -9.47
CA MET A 22 -0.31 -9.89 -9.67
C MET A 22 0.44 -9.72 -8.34
N PRO A 23 1.78 -9.76 -8.35
CA PRO A 23 2.58 -9.32 -7.22
C PRO A 23 2.23 -7.88 -6.82
N LEU A 24 1.79 -7.68 -5.58
CA LEU A 24 1.47 -6.37 -5.03
C LEU A 24 2.20 -6.15 -3.70
N ALA A 25 3.04 -5.12 -3.66
CA ALA A 25 3.69 -4.63 -2.45
C ALA A 25 3.01 -3.34 -1.98
N VAL A 26 2.65 -3.25 -0.70
CA VAL A 26 2.12 -2.04 -0.06
C VAL A 26 3.08 -1.59 1.03
N LEU A 27 3.63 -0.39 0.89
CA LEU A 27 4.46 0.24 1.92
C LEU A 27 3.64 1.33 2.61
N VAL A 28 3.59 1.26 3.94
CA VAL A 28 2.87 2.22 4.78
C VAL A 28 3.87 2.92 5.69
N TYR A 29 3.76 4.24 5.84
CA TYR A 29 4.65 4.99 6.72
C TYR A 29 4.39 4.63 8.19
N GLY A 30 5.41 4.73 9.03
CA GLY A 30 5.34 4.39 10.45
C GLY A 30 5.29 5.60 11.39
N ARG A 31 5.70 6.77 10.91
CA ARG A 31 5.72 8.01 11.69
C ARG A 31 4.64 8.98 11.21
N PRO A 32 4.01 9.74 12.12
CA PRO A 32 3.14 10.84 11.72
C PRO A 32 3.90 11.80 10.80
N PHE A 33 3.23 12.26 9.76
CA PHE A 33 3.76 13.27 8.84
C PHE A 33 2.93 14.56 8.98
N ALA A 34 3.52 15.68 8.56
CA ALA A 34 2.86 16.98 8.65
C ALA A 34 1.54 16.95 7.89
N THR A 35 0.43 17.24 8.57
CA THR A 35 -0.88 17.39 7.93
C THR A 35 -0.79 18.52 6.91
N PRO A 36 -1.14 18.29 5.63
CA PRO A 36 -1.14 19.34 4.63
C PRO A 36 -2.00 20.53 5.05
N ALA A 37 -1.53 21.73 4.76
CA ALA A 37 -2.26 22.97 5.07
C ALA A 37 -3.65 23.03 4.39
N ASP A 38 -3.83 22.27 3.31
CA ASP A 38 -5.07 22.17 2.55
C ASP A 38 -5.93 20.96 2.92
N SER A 39 -5.80 20.43 4.15
CA SER A 39 -6.54 19.27 4.70
C SER A 39 -8.08 19.43 4.74
N ARG A 40 -8.63 20.49 4.14
CA ARG A 40 -10.07 20.76 3.97
C ARG A 40 -10.87 20.68 5.28
N GLY A 41 -10.24 21.08 6.38
CA GLY A 41 -10.84 21.09 7.72
C GLY A 41 -10.74 19.77 8.48
N LEU A 42 -10.04 18.76 7.96
CA LEU A 42 -9.75 17.52 8.71
C LEU A 42 -8.71 17.77 9.77
N THR A 43 -8.93 17.22 10.96
CA THR A 43 -7.88 17.12 11.99
C THR A 43 -6.81 16.11 11.56
N ALA A 44 -5.61 16.21 12.16
CA ALA A 44 -4.53 15.25 11.92
C ALA A 44 -4.98 13.81 12.22
N THR A 45 -5.73 13.60 13.29
CA THR A 45 -6.26 12.28 13.68
C THR A 45 -7.27 11.73 12.67
N GLU A 46 -8.18 12.56 12.16
CA GLU A 46 -9.13 12.12 11.14
C GLU A 46 -8.42 11.75 9.85
N LEU A 47 -7.47 12.58 9.39
CA LEU A 47 -6.68 12.30 8.21
C LEU A 47 -5.90 10.99 8.34
N GLU A 48 -5.23 10.79 9.49
CA GLU A 48 -4.49 9.56 9.80
C GLU A 48 -5.42 8.33 9.74
N GLY A 49 -6.60 8.41 10.38
CA GLY A 49 -7.60 7.34 10.34
C GLY A 49 -8.07 7.00 8.92
N TYR A 50 -8.29 8.01 8.07
CA TYR A 50 -8.63 7.78 6.66
C TYR A 50 -7.50 7.12 5.88
N ILE A 51 -6.25 7.52 6.10
CA ILE A 51 -5.10 6.94 5.41
C ILE A 51 -4.88 5.50 5.85
N GLN A 52 -4.99 5.21 7.14
CA GLN A 52 -4.89 3.84 7.66
C GLN A 52 -5.98 2.93 7.06
N ALA A 53 -7.24 3.40 7.03
CA ALA A 53 -8.33 2.67 6.39
C ALA A 53 -8.09 2.44 4.89
N ALA A 54 -7.60 3.46 4.18
CA ALA A 54 -7.28 3.33 2.76
C ALA A 54 -6.13 2.34 2.51
N ASN A 55 -5.10 2.33 3.36
CA ASN A 55 -3.99 1.39 3.26
C ASN A 55 -4.44 -0.05 3.59
N ALA A 56 -5.29 -0.24 4.59
CA ALA A 56 -5.90 -1.54 4.86
C ALA A 56 -6.68 -2.08 3.65
N LEU A 57 -7.45 -1.22 2.97
CA LEU A 57 -8.14 -1.60 1.73
C LEU A 57 -7.16 -1.97 0.60
N LYS A 58 -6.05 -1.25 0.43
CA LYS A 58 -5.02 -1.59 -0.58
C LYS A 58 -4.46 -2.99 -0.41
N VAL A 59 -4.24 -3.43 0.84
CA VAL A 59 -3.72 -4.78 1.14
C VAL A 59 -4.69 -5.88 0.71
N THR A 60 -5.98 -5.57 0.57
CA THR A 60 -7.02 -6.52 0.17
C THR A 60 -7.30 -6.56 -1.34
N LEU A 61 -6.64 -5.72 -2.14
CA LEU A 61 -6.93 -5.58 -3.57
C LEU A 61 -6.65 -6.87 -4.37
N VAL A 62 -5.62 -7.62 -3.99
CA VAL A 62 -5.30 -8.93 -4.57
C VAL A 62 -4.85 -9.90 -3.47
N PRO A 63 -5.05 -11.23 -3.66
CA PRO A 63 -4.51 -12.23 -2.73
C PRO A 63 -2.99 -12.15 -2.62
N ASN A 64 -2.44 -12.55 -1.47
CA ASN A 64 -0.98 -12.59 -1.22
C ASN A 64 -0.27 -11.25 -1.44
N THR A 65 -0.98 -10.13 -1.21
CA THR A 65 -0.36 -8.81 -1.11
C THR A 65 0.63 -8.83 0.05
N ARG A 66 1.86 -8.40 -0.20
CA ARG A 66 2.85 -8.20 0.86
C ARG A 66 2.77 -6.76 1.34
N SER A 67 2.74 -6.56 2.65
CA SER A 67 2.64 -5.23 3.25
C SER A 67 3.68 -5.02 4.33
N TRP A 68 4.34 -3.86 4.32
CA TRP A 68 5.31 -3.49 5.33
C TRP A 68 5.01 -2.10 5.89
N VAL A 69 5.28 -1.95 7.18
CA VAL A 69 5.29 -0.65 7.84
C VAL A 69 6.72 -0.14 7.89
N ALA A 70 6.97 0.96 7.21
CA ALA A 70 8.21 1.72 7.23
C ALA A 70 8.30 2.48 8.56
N SER A 71 8.60 1.76 9.65
CA SER A 71 8.53 2.24 11.04
C SER A 71 9.28 3.56 11.31
N GLU A 72 10.34 3.83 10.55
CA GLU A 72 11.17 5.03 10.70
C GLU A 72 10.86 6.19 9.74
N SER A 73 9.87 6.06 8.86
CA SER A 73 9.57 7.04 7.80
C SER A 73 8.23 7.76 7.99
N GLY A 74 8.17 9.01 7.52
CA GLY A 74 6.93 9.74 7.25
C GLY A 74 6.36 9.42 5.85
N HIS A 75 5.65 10.36 5.23
CA HIS A 75 4.94 10.11 3.97
C HIS A 75 5.85 9.64 2.82
N ASP A 76 7.05 10.22 2.73
CA ASP A 76 7.98 10.01 1.63
C ASP A 76 8.95 8.85 1.92
N ILE A 77 8.42 7.63 2.01
CA ILE A 77 9.19 6.39 2.33
C ILE A 77 10.40 6.20 1.42
N HIS A 78 10.30 6.58 0.16
CA HIS A 78 11.38 6.50 -0.81
C HIS A 78 12.56 7.45 -0.52
N GLN A 79 12.37 8.49 0.29
CA GLN A 79 13.43 9.39 0.76
C GLN A 79 13.99 8.90 2.10
N ASP A 80 13.12 8.53 3.04
CA ASP A 80 13.52 8.21 4.42
C ASP A 80 14.07 6.79 4.60
N GLN A 81 13.50 5.80 3.88
CA GLN A 81 13.90 4.38 3.93
C GLN A 81 13.98 3.81 2.51
N PRO A 82 14.91 4.31 1.67
CA PRO A 82 15.04 3.89 0.27
C PRO A 82 15.33 2.39 0.14
N GLU A 83 16.05 1.79 1.08
CA GLU A 83 16.38 0.36 1.08
C GLU A 83 15.13 -0.52 1.11
N LEU A 84 14.12 -0.13 1.91
CA LEU A 84 12.84 -0.83 2.00
C LEU A 84 12.09 -0.77 0.66
N VAL A 85 12.11 0.39 -0.01
CA VAL A 85 11.50 0.57 -1.32
C VAL A 85 12.21 -0.27 -2.38
N ILE A 86 13.55 -0.24 -2.39
CA ILE A 86 14.36 -1.02 -3.33
C ILE A 86 14.09 -2.52 -3.15
N ALA A 87 14.08 -3.01 -1.91
CA ALA A 87 13.79 -4.41 -1.60
C ALA A 87 12.38 -4.82 -2.08
N ALA A 88 11.36 -4.00 -1.80
CA ALA A 88 10.00 -4.26 -2.26
C ALA A 88 9.91 -4.32 -3.80
N ILE A 89 10.57 -3.40 -4.51
CA ILE A 89 10.63 -3.41 -5.98
C ILE A 89 11.33 -4.68 -6.49
N GLN A 90 12.45 -5.08 -5.89
CA GLN A 90 13.17 -6.29 -6.27
C GLN A 90 12.30 -7.54 -6.09
N GLN A 91 11.55 -7.66 -4.98
CA GLN A 91 10.62 -8.76 -4.76
C GLN A 91 9.50 -8.78 -5.80
N VAL A 92 8.91 -7.62 -6.14
CA VAL A 92 7.88 -7.52 -7.19
C VAL A 92 8.44 -7.95 -8.55
N LEU A 93 9.63 -7.48 -8.91
CA LEU A 93 10.29 -7.87 -10.17
C LEU A 93 10.60 -9.37 -10.22
N ALA A 94 11.04 -9.95 -9.11
CA ALA A 94 11.23 -11.39 -8.98
C ALA A 94 9.90 -12.14 -9.20
N GLY A 95 8.83 -11.71 -8.51
CA GLY A 95 7.50 -12.31 -8.63
C GLY A 95 6.90 -12.21 -10.03
N VAL A 96 7.15 -11.12 -10.76
CA VAL A 96 6.70 -10.98 -12.15
C VAL A 96 7.48 -11.93 -13.08
N ARG A 97 8.80 -12.09 -12.86
CA ARG A 97 9.66 -12.95 -13.69
C ARG A 97 9.47 -14.43 -13.38
N SER A 98 9.21 -14.76 -12.12
CA SER A 98 9.02 -16.11 -11.61
C SER A 98 7.95 -16.07 -10.50
N PRO A 99 6.68 -16.36 -10.84
CA PRO A 99 5.55 -16.27 -9.90
C PRO A 99 5.74 -17.04 -8.60
N ASP A 100 6.47 -18.15 -8.62
CA ASP A 100 6.74 -18.97 -7.42
C ASP A 100 7.51 -18.19 -6.34
N THR A 101 8.37 -17.25 -6.74
CA THR A 101 9.07 -16.36 -5.80
C THR A 101 8.14 -15.38 -5.07
N TRP A 102 6.90 -15.24 -5.53
CA TRP A 102 5.87 -14.46 -4.86
C TRP A 102 4.90 -15.33 -4.08
N TYR A 103 4.42 -16.42 -4.68
CA TYR A 103 3.26 -17.18 -4.19
C TYR A 103 3.60 -18.47 -3.43
N ASP A 104 4.85 -18.95 -3.46
CA ASP A 104 5.26 -20.08 -2.62
C ASP A 104 5.34 -19.67 -1.13
N LEU A 105 4.92 -20.56 -0.24
CA LEU A 105 4.96 -20.39 1.21
C LEU A 105 6.37 -20.09 1.71
N ALA A 106 7.40 -20.66 1.07
CA ALA A 106 8.80 -20.41 1.41
C ALA A 106 9.24 -18.96 1.12
N SER A 107 8.56 -18.28 0.20
CA SER A 107 8.89 -16.92 -0.24
C SER A 107 8.30 -15.84 0.68
N CYS A 108 7.36 -16.20 1.56
CA CYS A 108 6.68 -15.31 2.52
C CYS A 108 7.59 -14.90 3.69
N CYS A 109 8.57 -15.74 4.05
CA CYS A 109 9.30 -15.66 5.31
C CYS A 109 10.81 -15.49 5.13
N GLN A 110 11.27 -14.92 4.00
CA GLN A 110 12.65 -14.46 3.92
C GLN A 110 12.72 -13.10 4.62
N ASP A 111 13.13 -13.19 5.90
CA ASP A 111 13.48 -12.08 6.78
C ASP A 111 14.64 -11.23 6.22
#